data_AF-A0A231Q2M2-F1
#
_entry.id   AF-A0A231Q2M2-F1
#
_cell.length_a   1.000
_cell.length_b   1.000
_cell.length_c   1.000
_cell.angle_alpha   90.00
_cell.angle_beta   90.00
_cell.angle_gamma   90.00
#
_symmetry.space_group_name_H-M   'P 1'
#
loop_
_entity.id
_entity.type
_entity.pdbx_description
1 polymer ?
#
loop_
_entity_poly.entity_id
_entity_poly.type
_entity_poly.pdbx_seq_one_letter_code
_entity_poly.pdbx_strand_id
1 'polypeptide(L)' 'MQEVTAIDELSRLISQHKVPTIVILDVKQRVEDWRSSISYRDDNDPYLWQQVRYIRNFLKINERL' A
#
# COMPACT_ATOMS: atom_id res chain seq x y z
N MET A 1 5.64 11.85 -18.21
CA MET A 1 4.62 11.30 -17.30
C MET A 1 5.32 10.97 -16.01
N GLN A 2 4.79 11.40 -14.86
CA GLN A 2 5.34 11.00 -13.56
C GLN A 2 5.05 9.51 -13.36
N GLU A 3 6.03 8.73 -12.90
CA GLU A 3 5.85 7.31 -12.60
C GLU A 3 4.93 7.17 -11.39
N VAL A 4 3.94 6.26 -11.45
CA VAL A 4 3.03 5.99 -10.32
C VAL A 4 3.82 5.27 -9.23
N THR A 5 3.90 5.87 -8.04
CA THR A 5 4.61 5.27 -6.91
C THR A 5 3.75 4.21 -6.20
N ALA A 6 4.35 3.42 -5.33
CA ALA A 6 3.60 2.46 -4.51
C ALA A 6 2.62 3.19 -3.57
N ILE A 7 2.97 4.37 -3.08
CA ILE A 7 2.11 5.18 -2.19
C ILE A 7 0.90 5.75 -2.94
N ASP A 8 1.08 6.19 -4.18
CA ASP A 8 -0.03 6.63 -5.04
C ASP A 8 -1.02 5.48 -5.26
N GLU A 9 -0.50 4.29 -5.54
CA GLU A 9 -1.32 3.10 -5.78
C GLU A 9 -2.04 2.61 -4.53
N LEU A 10 -1.39 2.63 -3.36
CA LEU A 10 -2.05 2.36 -2.06
C LEU A 10 -3.21 3.34 -1.83
N SER A 11 -2.97 4.63 -2.05
CA SER A 11 -3.97 5.69 -1.88
C SER A 11 -5.16 5.50 -2.84
N ARG A 12 -4.89 5.09 -4.08
CA ARG A 12 -5.92 4.76 -5.06
C ARG A 12 -6.76 3.56 -4.62
N LEU A 13 -6.13 2.46 -4.19
CA LEU A 13 -6.85 1.26 -3.75
C LEU A 13 -7.74 1.54 -2.54
N ILE A 14 -7.23 2.28 -1.55
CA ILE A 14 -7.98 2.64 -0.34
C ILE A 14 -9.14 3.58 -0.66
N SER A 15 -8.97 4.54 -1.56
CA SER A 15 -10.04 5.49 -1.91
C SER A 15 -11.13 4.89 -2.80
N GLN A 16 -10.79 3.93 -3.67
CA GLN A 16 -11.74 3.36 -4.62
C GLN A 16 -12.47 2.11 -4.10
N HIS A 17 -11.97 1.47 -3.03
CA HIS A 17 -12.48 0.18 -2.56
C HIS A 17 -12.78 0.24 -1.06
N LYS A 18 -13.76 -0.54 -0.61
CA LYS A 18 -14.07 -0.65 0.82
C LYS A 18 -13.03 -1.52 1.55
N VAL A 19 -11.86 -0.95 1.82
CA VAL A 19 -10.82 -1.59 2.64
C VAL A 19 -11.20 -1.46 4.12
N PRO A 20 -11.22 -2.54 4.92
CA PRO A 20 -11.49 -2.44 6.36
C PRO A 20 -10.46 -1.56 7.05
N THR A 21 -10.90 -0.75 8.02
CA THR A 21 -10.01 0.15 8.78
C THR A 21 -8.82 -0.57 9.39
N ILE A 22 -9.00 -1.80 9.90
CA ILE A 22 -7.90 -2.58 10.47
C ILE A 22 -6.80 -2.91 9.44
N VAL A 23 -7.18 -3.18 8.19
CA VAL A 23 -6.25 -3.45 7.09
C VAL A 23 -5.53 -2.17 6.68
N ILE A 24 -6.25 -1.04 6.63
CA ILE A 24 -5.67 0.28 6.35
C ILE A 24 -4.61 0.63 7.41
N LEU A 25 -4.93 0.43 8.70
CA LEU A 25 -4.03 0.75 9.80
C LEU A 25 -2.78 -0.14 9.81
N ASP A 26 -2.91 -1.45 9.56
CA ASP A 26 -1.75 -2.35 9.47
C ASP A 26 -0.81 -1.93 8.33
N VAL A 27 -1.34 -1.68 7.13
CA VAL A 27 -0.53 -1.23 5.99
C VAL A 27 0.11 0.13 6.25
N LYS A 28 -0.65 1.07 6.83
CA LYS A 28 -0.12 2.39 7.20
C LYS A 28 1.05 2.25 8.16
N GLN A 29 0.92 1.44 9.21
CA GLN A 29 2.01 1.23 10.18
C GLN A 29 3.26 0.66 9.50
N ARG A 30 3.12 -0.38 8.65
CA ARG A 30 4.26 -0.96 7.92
C ARG A 30 4.96 0.03 7.00
N VAL A 31 4.20 0.91 6.34
CA VAL A 31 4.74 1.96 5.49
C VAL A 31 5.56 2.96 6.31
N GLU A 32 5.03 3.42 7.45
CA GLU A 32 5.73 4.37 8.33
C GLU A 32 6.98 3.74 8.97
N ASP A 33 6.90 2.48 9.40
CA ASP A 33 8.04 1.73 9.93
C ASP A 33 9.15 1.59 8.88
N TRP A 34 8.78 1.31 7.62
CA TRP A 34 9.74 1.21 6.52
C TRP A 34 10.37 2.55 6.17
N ARG A 35 9.56 3.62 6.07
CA ARG A 35 10.04 4.99 5.81
C ARG A 35 10.99 5.51 6.89
N SER A 36 10.82 5.03 8.12
CA SER A 36 11.71 5.35 9.25
C SER A 36 13.01 4.54 9.24
N SER A 37 13.17 3.56 8.34
CA SER A 37 14.36 2.74 8.24
C SER A 37 15.48 3.44 7.46
N ILE A 38 16.73 3.10 7.78
CA ILE A 38 17.92 3.58 7.05
C ILE A 38 17.99 3.08 5.59
N SER A 39 17.20 2.05 5.27
CA SER A 39 17.18 1.40 3.97
C SER A 39 16.23 2.08 2.99
N TYR A 40 15.31 2.91 3.48
CA TYR A 40 14.37 3.65 2.65
C TYR A 40 15.12 4.58 1.67
N ARG A 41 14.57 4.71 0.47
CA ARG A 41 15.10 5.56 -0.61
C ARG A 41 14.03 6.46 -1.18
N ASP A 42 12.92 5.88 -1.60
CA ASP A 42 11.81 6.59 -2.23
C ASP A 42 10.49 5.79 -2.16
N ASP A 43 9.40 6.42 -2.62
CA ASP A 43 8.06 5.83 -2.60
C ASP A 43 7.81 4.77 -3.68
N ASN A 44 8.80 4.48 -4.54
CA ASN A 44 8.78 3.38 -5.52
C ASN A 44 9.49 2.12 -5.00
N ASP A 45 9.80 2.07 -3.71
CA ASP A 45 10.53 0.97 -3.07
C ASP A 45 9.83 -0.41 -3.25
N PRO A 46 10.58 -1.49 -3.56
CA PRO A 46 10.04 -2.84 -3.69
C PRO A 46 9.24 -3.33 -2.48
N TYR A 47 9.60 -2.93 -1.26
CA TYR A 47 8.88 -3.24 -0.03
C TYR A 47 7.49 -2.57 0.00
N LEU A 48 7.40 -1.31 -0.41
CA LEU A 48 6.11 -0.61 -0.49
C LEU A 48 5.19 -1.25 -1.53
N TRP A 49 5.75 -1.72 -2.65
CA TRP A 49 5.00 -2.52 -3.63
C TRP A 49 4.52 -3.87 -3.09
N GLN A 50 5.17 -4.45 -2.07
CA GLN A 50 4.62 -5.62 -1.38
C GLN A 50 3.31 -5.28 -0.66
N GLN A 51 3.21 -4.10 -0.05
CA GLN A 51 1.99 -3.65 0.61
C GLN A 51 0.85 -3.41 -0.39
N VAL A 52 1.17 -2.87 -1.58
CA VAL A 52 0.22 -2.78 -2.70
C VAL A 52 -0.33 -4.15 -3.08
N ARG A 53 0.57 -5.14 -3.28
CA ARG A 53 0.16 -6.51 -3.64
C ARG A 53 -0.70 -7.14 -2.55
N TYR A 54 -0.40 -6.90 -1.29
CA TYR A 54 -1.20 -7.35 -0.17
C TYR A 54 -2.64 -6.80 -0.22
N ILE A 55 -2.82 -5.47 -0.35
CA ILE A 55 -4.17 -4.88 -0.45
C ILE A 55 -4.91 -5.40 -1.68
N ARG A 56 -4.26 -5.48 -2.85
CA ARG A 56 -4.88 -6.03 -4.06
C ARG A 56 -5.37 -7.46 -3.86
N ASN A 57 -4.55 -8.32 -3.26
CA ASN A 57 -4.92 -9.71 -3.00
C ASN A 57 -6.03 -9.82 -1.96
N PHE A 58 -5.98 -9.01 -0.90
CA PHE A 58 -7.05 -8.92 0.09
C PHE A 58 -8.38 -8.56 -0.58
N LEU A 59 -8.39 -7.54 -1.45
CA LEU A 59 -9.60 -7.11 -2.14
C LEU A 59 -10.14 -8.18 -3.10
N LYS A 60 -9.27 -8.86 -3.86
CA LYS A 60 -9.67 -9.97 -4.75
C LYS A 60 -10.33 -11.12 -4.00
N ILE A 61 -9.72 -11.57 -2.90
CA ILE A 61 -10.22 -12.70 -2.10
C ILE A 61 -11.57 -12.37 -1.46
N ASN A 62 -11.80 -11.10 -1.14
CA ASN A 62 -13.02 -10.65 -0.48
C ASN A 62 -14.09 -10.11 -1.47
N GLU A 63 -13.94 -10.34 -2.78
CA GLU A 63 -14.86 -9.87 -3.84
C GLU A 63 -15.10 -8.34 -3.82
N ARG A 64 -14.05 -7.59 -3.51
CA ARG A 64 -14.07 -6.11 -3.42
C ARG A 64 -13.32 -5.43 -4.56
N LEU A 65 -12.66 -6.19 -5.44
CA LEU A 65 -11.88 -5.73 -6.59
C LEU A 65 -12.54 -6.17 -7.90
#